data_AF-A0A7L8S8B2-F1
#
_entry.id   AF-A0A7L8S8B2-F1
#
_cell.length_a   1.000
_cell.length_b   1.000
_cell.length_c   1.000
_cell.angle_alpha   90.00
_cell.angle_beta   90.00
_cell.angle_gamma   90.00
#
_symmetry.space_group_name_H-M   'P 1'
#
loop_
_entity.id
_entity.type
_entity.pdbx_description
1 polymer ?
#
loop_
_entity_poly.entity_id
_entity_poly.type
_entity_poly.pdbx_seq_one_letter_code
_entity_poly.pdbx_strand_id
1 'polypeptide(L)'
;MSCPNCDLAAVRADHPGYTANCRECLARGIANGPEFWRSRQDGAMRPEYVTALKSIWGEDWEAGNAAVKAAHVRLRALRTSPQGALL
;
A
#
# COMPACT_ATOMS: atom_id res chain seq x y z
N MET A 1 7.52 -10.66 -12.40
CA MET A 1 6.90 -9.95 -13.55
C MET A 1 6.80 -8.49 -13.18
N SER A 2 7.29 -7.58 -14.05
CA SER A 2 7.10 -6.13 -13.84
C SER A 2 5.62 -5.78 -14.05
N CYS A 3 5.11 -4.92 -13.18
CA CYS A 3 3.75 -4.41 -13.27
C CYS A 3 3.85 -2.94 -13.68
N PRO A 4 3.28 -2.52 -14.82
CA PRO A 4 3.42 -1.14 -15.29
C PRO A 4 2.95 -0.10 -14.27
N ASN A 5 1.89 -0.43 -13.53
CA ASN A 5 1.36 0.42 -12.47
C ASN A 5 2.26 0.48 -11.22
N CYS A 6 3.08 -0.54 -10.97
CA CYS A 6 4.10 -0.49 -9.92
C CYS A 6 5.29 0.35 -10.36
N ASP A 7 5.73 0.18 -11.61
CA ASP A 7 6.89 0.91 -12.15
C ASP A 7 6.62 2.43 -12.16
N LEU A 8 5.43 2.85 -12.58
CA LEU A 8 5.01 4.26 -12.52
C LEU A 8 4.89 4.77 -11.08
N ALA A 9 4.31 3.95 -10.18
CA ALA A 9 4.16 4.31 -8.77
C ALA A 9 5.48 4.33 -7.99
N ALA A 10 6.54 3.69 -8.50
CA ALA A 10 7.86 3.68 -7.87
C ALA A 10 8.55 5.05 -7.92
N VAL A 11 8.19 5.89 -8.89
CA VAL A 11 8.74 7.24 -9.06
C VAL A 11 7.72 8.36 -8.80
N ARG A 12 6.41 8.02 -8.76
CA ARG A 12 5.32 8.96 -8.49
C ARG A 12 4.35 8.39 -7.45
N ALA A 13 4.38 8.95 -6.24
CA ALA A 13 3.59 8.44 -5.12
C ALA A 13 2.08 8.37 -5.38
N ASP A 14 1.55 9.36 -6.09
CA ASP A 14 0.11 9.52 -6.34
C ASP A 14 -0.30 9.03 -7.75
N HIS A 15 0.46 8.09 -8.33
CA HIS A 15 0.05 7.40 -9.56
C HIS A 15 -1.31 6.71 -9.36
N PRO A 16 -2.34 7.01 -10.17
CA PRO A 16 -3.71 6.55 -9.92
C PRO A 16 -3.98 5.10 -10.34
N GLY A 17 -3.10 4.48 -11.12
CA GLY A 17 -3.34 3.16 -11.71
C GLY A 17 -3.04 2.00 -10.75
N TYR A 18 -3.83 0.93 -10.85
CA TYR A 18 -3.65 -0.33 -10.10
C TYR A 18 -3.95 -1.53 -11.00
N THR A 19 -3.30 -2.66 -10.73
CA THR A 19 -3.57 -3.94 -11.40
C THR A 19 -4.18 -4.91 -10.40
N ALA A 20 -5.40 -5.42 -10.67
CA ALA A 20 -6.21 -6.17 -9.72
C ALA A 20 -5.53 -7.41 -9.11
N ASN A 21 -4.67 -8.11 -9.86
CA ASN A 21 -3.97 -9.31 -9.41
C ASN A 21 -2.49 -9.08 -9.06
N CYS A 22 -2.05 -7.82 -8.99
CA CYS A 22 -0.68 -7.50 -8.60
C CYS A 22 -0.62 -7.29 -7.09
N ARG A 23 0.10 -8.16 -6.38
CA ARG A 23 0.28 -8.09 -4.92
C ARG A 23 0.78 -6.74 -4.44
N GLU A 24 1.70 -6.12 -5.17
CA GLU A 24 2.22 -4.79 -4.83
C GLU A 24 1.19 -3.68 -5.05
N CYS A 25 0.39 -3.75 -6.13
CA CYS A 25 -0.71 -2.80 -6.34
C CYS A 25 -1.75 -2.93 -5.23
N LEU A 26 -2.09 -4.16 -4.83
CA LEU A 26 -3.04 -4.41 -3.74
C LEU A 26 -2.50 -3.87 -2.41
N ALA A 27 -1.22 -4.12 -2.11
CA ALA A 27 -0.56 -3.56 -0.91
C ALA A 27 -0.55 -2.02 -0.93
N ARG A 28 -0.25 -1.40 -2.08
CA ARG A 28 -0.32 0.05 -2.25
C ARG A 28 -1.73 0.58 -2.06
N GLY A 29 -2.74 -0.13 -2.57
CA GLY A 29 -4.15 0.21 -2.43
C GLY A 29 -4.53 0.31 -0.95
N ILE A 30 -4.25 -0.75 -0.18
CA ILE A 30 -4.52 -0.74 1.26
C ILE A 30 -3.68 0.31 2.00
N ALA A 31 -2.40 0.50 1.64
CA ALA A 31 -1.52 1.48 2.30
C ALA A 31 -2.00 2.94 2.15
N ASN A 32 -2.74 3.25 1.08
CA ASN A 32 -3.41 4.54 0.88
C ASN A 32 -4.88 4.53 1.38
N GLY A 33 -5.41 3.38 1.80
CA GLY A 33 -6.80 3.18 2.19
C GLY A 33 -7.12 3.56 3.64
N PRO A 34 -8.40 3.81 3.95
CA PRO A 34 -8.83 4.24 5.28
C PRO A 34 -8.62 3.19 6.38
N GLU A 35 -8.70 1.90 6.06
CA GLU A 35 -8.59 0.79 7.01
C GLU A 35 -7.19 0.74 7.64
N PHE A 36 -6.15 0.90 6.81
CA PHE A 36 -4.77 0.97 7.27
C PHE A 36 -4.50 2.28 8.01
N TRP A 37 -5.00 3.41 7.49
CA TRP A 37 -4.83 4.71 8.14
C TRP A 37 -5.38 4.71 9.57
N ARG A 38 -6.60 4.20 9.77
CA ARG A 38 -7.23 4.08 11.11
C ARG A 38 -6.45 3.15 12.03
N SER A 39 -6.04 1.98 11.52
CA SER A 39 -5.27 1.01 12.32
C SER A 39 -3.94 1.60 12.80
N ARG A 40 -3.27 2.37 11.94
CA ARG A 40 -2.04 3.06 12.29
C ARG A 40 -2.28 4.19 13.30
N GLN A 41 -3.36 4.96 13.15
CA GLN A 41 -3.70 6.03 14.08
C GLN A 41 -3.97 5.48 15.50
N ASP A 42 -4.67 4.35 15.59
CA ASP A 42 -5.03 3.72 16.86
C ASP A 42 -3.87 2.88 17.46
N GLY A 43 -2.79 2.65 16.71
CA GLY A 43 -1.69 1.78 17.14
C GLY A 43 -2.08 0.30 17.27
N ALA A 44 -3.20 -0.10 16.66
CA ALA A 44 -3.78 -1.44 16.81
C ALA A 44 -4.25 -2.01 15.46
N MET A 45 -4.19 -3.34 15.32
CA MET A 45 -4.70 -4.05 14.14
C MET A 45 -6.23 -4.12 14.21
N ARG A 46 -6.92 -3.14 13.62
CA ARG A 46 -8.38 -3.10 13.64
C ARG A 46 -9.00 -4.23 12.79
N PRO A 47 -10.19 -4.75 13.15
CA PRO A 47 -10.84 -5.85 12.43
C PRO A 47 -11.03 -5.61 10.93
N GLU A 48 -11.36 -4.39 10.51
CA GLU A 48 -11.52 -4.03 9.10
C GLU A 48 -10.21 -4.12 8.31
N TYR A 49 -9.08 -3.78 8.93
CA TYR A 49 -7.78 -3.89 8.29
C TYR A 49 -7.35 -5.35 8.16
N VAL A 50 -7.56 -6.16 9.21
CA VAL A 50 -7.32 -7.61 9.14
C VAL A 50 -8.20 -8.26 8.08
N THR A 51 -9.46 -7.85 7.97
CA THR A 51 -10.39 -8.32 6.93
C THR A 51 -9.89 -7.97 5.53
N ALA A 52 -9.43 -6.73 5.31
CA ALA A 52 -8.85 -6.30 4.03
C ALA A 52 -7.58 -7.07 3.68
N LEU A 53 -6.74 -7.42 4.66
CA LEU A 53 -5.57 -8.26 4.42
C LEU A 53 -5.97 -9.69 4.08
N LYS A 54 -6.92 -10.28 4.82
CA LYS A 54 -7.39 -11.65 4.59
C LYS A 54 -8.10 -11.81 3.24
N SER A 55 -8.79 -10.80 2.74
CA SER A 55 -9.46 -10.87 1.43
C SER A 55 -8.48 -11.01 0.26
N ILE A 56 -7.22 -10.59 0.44
CA ILE A 56 -6.19 -10.66 -0.60
C ILE A 56 -5.18 -11.78 -0.31
N TRP A 57 -4.74 -11.93 0.94
CA TRP A 57 -3.67 -12.88 1.33
C TRP A 57 -4.18 -14.14 2.01
N GLY A 58 -5.46 -14.24 2.38
CA GLY A 58 -5.99 -15.41 3.08
C GLY A 58 -5.27 -15.63 4.41
N GLU A 59 -4.74 -16.84 4.60
CA GLU A 59 -4.00 -17.21 5.81
C GLU A 59 -2.66 -16.47 5.94
N ASP A 60 -2.04 -16.08 4.81
CA ASP A 60 -0.79 -15.33 4.75
C ASP A 60 -0.97 -13.81 4.98
N TRP A 61 -2.06 -13.40 5.65
CA TRP A 61 -2.41 -12.00 5.86
C TRP A 61 -1.31 -11.21 6.60
N GLU A 62 -0.47 -11.88 7.40
CA GLU A 62 0.68 -11.26 8.06
C GLU A 62 1.76 -10.83 7.06
N ALA A 63 2.01 -11.63 6.01
CA ALA A 63 2.88 -11.22 4.91
C ALA A 63 2.28 -10.03 4.14
N GLY A 64 0.96 -10.01 4.00
CA GLY A 64 0.22 -8.84 3.50
C GLY A 64 0.42 -7.60 4.36
N ASN A 65 0.34 -7.73 5.69
CA ASN A 65 0.59 -6.63 6.62
C ASN A 65 2.01 -6.05 6.45
N ALA A 66 3.02 -6.93 6.33
CA ALA A 66 4.39 -6.52 6.06
C ALA A 66 4.50 -5.76 4.72
N ALA A 67 3.85 -6.26 3.66
CA ALA A 67 3.83 -5.61 2.36
C ALA A 67 3.15 -4.24 2.37
N VAL A 68 2.02 -4.10 3.06
CA VAL A 68 1.31 -2.82 3.24
C VAL A 68 2.17 -1.80 3.99
N LYS A 69 2.83 -2.23 5.08
CA LYS A 69 3.77 -1.37 5.82
C LYS A 69 4.94 -0.91 4.95
N ALA A 70 5.53 -1.82 4.17
CA ALA A 70 6.62 -1.49 3.24
C ALA A 70 6.15 -0.49 2.15
N ALA A 71 4.96 -0.71 1.57
CA ALA A 71 4.37 0.21 0.61
C ALA A 71 4.13 1.59 1.23
N HIS A 72 3.60 1.66 2.46
CA HIS A 72 3.40 2.91 3.17
C HIS A 72 4.70 3.70 3.36
N VAL A 73 5.78 3.04 3.78
CA VAL A 73 7.10 3.67 3.96
C VAL A 73 7.60 4.25 2.63
N ARG A 74 7.52 3.48 1.54
CA ARG A 74 7.93 3.94 0.19
C ARG A 74 7.13 5.15 -0.27
N LEU A 75 5.80 5.09 -0.18
CA LEU A 75 4.92 6.19 -0.55
C LEU A 75 5.21 7.45 0.27
N ARG A 76 5.42 7.31 1.57
CA ARG A 76 5.77 8.44 2.45
C ARG A 76 7.08 9.07 2.01
N ALA A 77 8.12 8.27 1.75
CA ALA A 77 9.41 8.76 1.30
C ALA A 77 9.30 9.54 -0.01
N LEU A 78 8.54 9.04 -0.98
CA LEU A 78 8.31 9.72 -2.27
C LEU A 78 7.57 11.06 -2.08
N ARG A 79 6.52 11.11 -1.25
CA ARG A 79 5.76 12.34 -0.96
C ARG A 79 6.57 13.40 -0.23
N THR A 80 7.52 12.98 0.61
CA THR A 80 8.39 13.90 1.35
C THR A 80 9.69 14.25 0.62
N SER A 81 9.96 13.61 -0.52
CA SER A 81 11.16 13.90 -1.32
C SER A 81 10.98 15.22 -2.07
N PRO A 82 12.03 16.07 -2.19
CA PRO A 82 11.98 17.33 -2.94
C PRO A 82 11.50 17.16 -4.40
N GLN A 83 11.69 15.99 -5.01
CA GLN A 83 11.22 15.70 -6.37
C GLN A 83 9.74 15.30 -6.46
N GLY A 84 9.10 14.89 -5.35
CA GLY A 84 7.70 14.46 -5.32
C GLY A 84 6.68 15.59 -5.51
N ALA A 85 7.12 16.85 -5.36
CA ALA A 85 6.28 18.05 -5.51
C ALA A 85 6.19 18.58 -6.96
N LEU A 86 6.89 17.97 -7.91
CA LEU A 86 7.09 18.53 -9.26
C LEU A 86 6.56 17.65 -10.42
N LEU A 87 5.80 16.58 -10.15
CA LEU A 87 5.24 15.66 -11.17
C LEU A 87 3.72 15.40 -11.05
#